data_AF-A0A7S4PNM7-F1
#
_entry.id   AF-A0A7S4PNM7-F1
#
_cell.length_a   1.000
_cell.length_b   1.000
_cell.length_c   1.000
_cell.angle_alpha   90.00
_cell.angle_beta   90.00
_cell.angle_gamma   90.00
#
_symmetry.space_group_name_H-M   'P 1'
#
loop_
_entity.id
_entity.type
_entity.pdbx_description
1 polymer ?
#
loop_
_entity_poly.entity_id
_entity_poly.type
_entity_poly.pdbx_seq_one_letter_code
_entity_poly.pdbx_strand_id
1 'polypeptide(L)'
;NSGSRRLKARRTRIRQRYFDQIVEILPTLASNSTRTLEEVVLRRFTESDDFLDWSSLHAELDPGVTMHGRLPESRANRKKMQIKSILSWADGLLPQGGVAVDFCGGSGHLGLVLATLRSDATIYIVEKKGAHCDIAQKR
;
A
#
# COMPACT_ATOMS: atom_id res chain seq x y z
N ASN A 1 22.64 -26.84 22.93
CA ASN A 1 23.00 -25.41 23.01
C ASN A 1 22.53 -24.69 21.76
N SER A 2 21.38 -24.01 21.85
CA SER A 2 20.57 -23.49 20.73
C SER A 2 21.12 -22.17 20.17
N GLY A 3 21.54 -22.22 18.91
CA GLY A 3 22.05 -21.06 18.16
C GLY A 3 20.95 -20.05 17.83
N SER A 4 21.17 -18.81 18.26
CA SER A 4 20.34 -17.66 17.89
C SER A 4 20.58 -17.28 16.43
N ARG A 5 19.73 -17.79 15.51
CA ARG A 5 19.68 -17.32 14.11
C ARG A 5 19.02 -15.96 14.06
N ARG A 6 19.83 -14.91 14.16
CA ARG A 6 19.44 -13.52 13.90
C ARG A 6 18.94 -13.42 12.45
N LEU A 7 17.63 -13.24 12.25
CA LEU A 7 17.04 -13.03 10.92
C LEU A 7 17.60 -11.72 10.32
N LYS A 8 18.64 -11.84 9.50
CA LYS A 8 19.16 -10.74 8.68
C LYS A 8 18.19 -10.56 7.52
N ALA A 9 17.39 -9.50 7.54
CA ALA A 9 16.55 -9.12 6.41
C ALA A 9 17.44 -8.96 5.17
N ARG A 10 17.36 -9.91 4.23
CA ARG A 10 18.05 -9.86 2.95
C ARG A 10 17.25 -8.95 2.03
N ARG A 11 17.80 -7.77 1.70
CA ARG A 11 17.33 -7.00 0.54
C ARG A 11 17.53 -7.88 -0.69
N THR A 12 16.45 -8.48 -1.16
CA THR A 12 16.44 -9.22 -2.42
C THR A 12 16.00 -8.21 -3.48
N ARG A 13 16.92 -7.79 -4.37
CA ARG A 13 16.53 -7.15 -5.64
C ARG A 13 15.55 -8.12 -6.29
N ILE A 14 14.34 -7.66 -6.67
CA ILE A 14 13.35 -8.51 -7.34
C ILE A 14 14.10 -9.20 -8.49
N ARG A 15 14.35 -10.49 -8.32
CA ARG A 15 14.99 -11.30 -9.36
C ARG A 15 13.94 -11.42 -10.45
N GLN A 16 14.33 -11.28 -11.71
CA GLN A 16 13.49 -11.45 -12.91
C GLN A 16 12.51 -12.63 -12.78
N ARG A 17 12.90 -13.71 -12.07
CA ARG A 17 12.08 -14.87 -11.72
C ARG A 17 10.71 -14.62 -11.06
N TYR A 18 10.47 -13.47 -10.44
CA TYR A 18 9.16 -13.14 -9.86
C TYR A 18 8.33 -12.26 -10.79
N PHE A 19 8.95 -11.68 -11.82
CA PHE A 19 8.26 -10.87 -12.82
C PHE A 19 7.20 -11.73 -13.52
N ASP A 20 7.58 -12.94 -13.94
CA ASP A 20 6.67 -13.85 -14.64
C ASP A 20 5.44 -14.24 -13.78
N GLN A 21 5.62 -14.46 -12.47
CA GLN A 21 4.51 -14.74 -11.55
C GLN A 21 3.63 -13.52 -11.27
N ILE A 22 4.23 -12.32 -11.18
CA ILE A 22 3.47 -11.07 -11.07
C ILE A 22 2.64 -10.87 -12.34
N VAL A 23 3.23 -11.13 -13.52
CA VAL A 23 2.57 -11.07 -14.83
C VAL A 23 1.48 -12.14 -14.97
N GLU A 24 1.53 -13.26 -14.26
CA GLU A 24 0.48 -14.30 -14.29
C GLU A 24 -0.73 -13.94 -13.42
N ILE A 25 -0.51 -13.31 -12.25
CA ILE A 25 -1.59 -12.91 -11.33
C ILE A 25 -2.28 -11.64 -11.81
N LEU A 26 -1.53 -10.71 -12.38
CA LEU A 26 -2.05 -9.42 -12.83
C LEU A 26 -3.25 -9.56 -13.80
N PRO A 27 -3.25 -10.41 -14.84
CA PRO A 27 -4.39 -10.59 -15.74
C PRO A 27 -5.67 -11.00 -15.00
N THR A 28 -5.53 -11.85 -13.98
CA THR A 28 -6.66 -12.22 -13.13
C THR A 28 -7.18 -11.01 -12.37
N LEU A 29 -6.29 -10.17 -11.84
CA LEU A 29 -6.67 -8.93 -11.14
C LEU A 29 -7.27 -7.88 -12.08
N ALA A 30 -6.79 -7.77 -13.31
CA ALA A 30 -7.25 -6.80 -14.30
C ALA A 30 -8.48 -7.25 -15.08
N SER A 31 -8.86 -8.53 -15.05
CA SER A 31 -10.08 -9.02 -15.69
C SER A 31 -11.37 -8.32 -15.21
N ASN A 32 -11.32 -7.71 -14.02
CA ASN A 32 -12.41 -6.90 -13.45
C ASN A 32 -12.12 -5.39 -13.44
N SER A 33 -10.95 -4.97 -13.93
CA SER A 33 -10.54 -3.58 -14.04
C SER A 33 -11.14 -2.94 -15.28
N THR A 34 -11.45 -1.64 -15.20
CA THR A 34 -11.83 -0.84 -16.37
C THR A 34 -10.64 -0.49 -17.28
N ARG A 35 -9.41 -0.80 -16.84
CA ARG A 35 -8.14 -0.59 -17.55
C ARG A 35 -7.49 -1.91 -17.94
N THR A 36 -6.85 -1.95 -19.11
CA THR A 36 -6.05 -3.11 -19.51
C THR A 36 -4.79 -3.25 -18.66
N LEU A 37 -4.18 -4.42 -18.68
CA LEU A 37 -2.92 -4.65 -18.01
C LEU A 37 -1.77 -3.81 -18.55
N GLU A 38 -1.70 -3.67 -19.86
CA GLU A 38 -0.67 -2.85 -20.49
C GLU A 38 -0.80 -1.41 -20.01
N GLU A 39 -2.01 -0.89 -19.86
CA GLU A 39 -2.26 0.45 -19.34
C GLU A 39 -1.78 0.60 -17.90
N VAL A 40 -2.10 -0.35 -17.01
CA VAL A 40 -1.69 -0.31 -15.60
C VAL A 40 -0.16 -0.39 -15.47
N VAL A 41 0.48 -1.29 -16.23
CA VAL A 41 1.94 -1.47 -16.21
C VAL A 41 2.64 -0.25 -16.80
N LEU A 42 2.20 0.23 -17.96
CA LEU A 42 2.77 1.39 -18.63
C LEU A 42 2.66 2.62 -17.74
N ARG A 43 1.48 2.85 -17.13
CA ARG A 43 1.26 3.92 -16.16
C ARG A 43 2.29 3.87 -15.04
N ARG A 44 2.54 2.69 -14.46
CA ARG A 44 3.54 2.54 -13.39
C ARG A 44 4.95 2.91 -13.80
N PHE A 45 5.33 2.68 -15.05
CA PHE A 45 6.69 2.95 -15.56
C PHE A 45 6.84 4.34 -16.19
N THR A 46 5.74 5.04 -16.47
CA THR A 46 5.74 6.34 -17.18
C THR A 46 5.27 7.50 -16.30
N GLU A 47 4.39 7.27 -15.32
CA GLU A 47 4.00 8.30 -14.35
C GLU A 47 5.10 8.53 -13.32
N SER A 48 5.31 9.79 -12.94
CA SER A 48 6.34 10.18 -11.99
C SER A 48 6.06 9.65 -10.58
N ASP A 49 7.09 9.63 -9.73
CA ASP A 49 6.99 9.29 -8.29
C ASP A 49 6.07 10.25 -7.49
N ASP A 50 5.48 11.25 -8.15
CA ASP A 50 4.58 12.28 -7.60
C ASP A 50 3.11 11.84 -7.56
N PHE A 51 2.78 10.62 -7.97
CA PHE A 51 1.41 10.06 -7.89
C PHE A 51 0.74 10.26 -6.51
N LEU A 52 1.54 10.32 -5.44
CA LEU A 52 1.06 10.63 -4.10
C LEU A 52 1.89 11.75 -3.46
N ASP A 53 1.29 12.92 -3.29
CA ASP A 53 1.85 13.97 -2.46
C ASP A 53 1.33 13.85 -1.02
N TRP A 54 2.24 13.51 -0.10
CA TRP A 54 1.91 13.41 1.32
C TRP A 54 1.49 14.75 1.94
N SER A 55 1.92 15.89 1.37
CA SER A 55 1.57 17.22 1.89
C SER A 55 0.11 17.60 1.59
N SER A 56 -0.48 16.98 0.57
CA SER A 56 -1.88 17.17 0.17
C SER A 56 -2.87 16.34 0.99
N LEU A 57 -2.39 15.32 1.71
CA LEU A 57 -3.23 14.46 2.55
C LEU A 57 -3.43 15.08 3.94
N HIS A 58 -4.51 14.67 4.62
CA HIS A 58 -4.69 15.02 6.02
C HIS A 58 -3.47 14.56 6.85
N ALA A 59 -2.98 15.39 7.76
CA ALA A 59 -1.75 15.12 8.52
C ALA A 59 -1.82 13.79 9.30
N GLU A 60 -3.00 13.41 9.76
CA GLU A 60 -3.24 12.11 10.38
C GLU A 60 -3.23 10.93 9.40
N LEU A 61 -2.88 11.10 8.13
CA LEU A 61 -2.59 9.98 7.23
C LEU A 61 -1.09 9.76 7.07
N ASP A 62 -0.28 10.74 7.45
CA ASP A 62 1.17 10.66 7.39
C ASP A 62 1.71 9.70 8.46
N PRO A 63 2.43 8.61 8.08
CA PRO A 63 3.06 7.69 9.03
C PRO A 63 4.03 8.36 10.03
N GLY A 64 4.59 9.52 9.70
CA GLY A 64 5.49 10.29 10.56
C GLY A 64 4.77 11.03 11.68
N VAL A 65 3.52 11.46 11.45
CA VAL A 65 2.70 12.19 12.42
C VAL A 65 1.87 11.21 13.27
N THR A 66 1.31 10.20 12.64
CA THR A 66 0.28 9.30 13.21
C THR A 66 0.75 8.34 14.28
N MET A 67 2.05 8.05 14.38
CA MET A 67 2.60 7.17 15.43
C MET A 67 3.05 7.95 16.68
N HIS A 68 2.31 8.98 17.09
CA HIS A 68 2.61 9.83 18.27
C HIS A 68 4.07 10.37 18.28
N GLY A 69 4.63 10.70 17.11
CA GLY A 69 6.03 11.14 16.99
C GLY A 69 7.09 10.08 17.36
N ARG A 70 6.74 8.79 17.47
CA ARG A 70 7.65 7.72 17.92
C ARG A 70 8.46 7.05 16.80
N LEU A 71 8.16 7.34 15.54
CA LEU A 71 8.94 6.79 14.43
C LEU A 71 10.09 7.74 14.10
N PRO A 72 11.36 7.29 14.17
CA PRO A 72 12.46 8.05 13.59
C PRO A 72 12.14 8.40 12.15
N GLU A 73 12.51 9.60 11.71
CA GLU A 73 12.21 10.13 10.37
C GLU A 73 12.54 9.12 9.26
N SER A 74 13.69 8.46 9.36
CA SER A 74 14.10 7.42 8.40
C SER A 74 13.10 6.25 8.31
N ARG A 75 12.42 5.90 9.40
CA ARG A 75 11.41 4.84 9.44
C ARG A 75 10.07 5.31 8.90
N ALA A 76 9.68 6.56 9.19
CA ALA A 76 8.51 7.19 8.58
C ALA A 76 8.66 7.26 7.06
N ASN A 77 9.81 7.73 6.55
CA ASN A 77 10.09 7.80 5.12
C ASN A 77 10.09 6.42 4.46
N ARG A 78 10.65 5.39 5.12
CA ARG A 78 10.53 4.00 4.62
C ARG A 78 9.09 3.51 4.55
N LYS A 79 8.26 3.84 5.54
CA LYS A 79 6.84 3.46 5.55
C LYS A 79 6.07 4.18 4.44
N LYS A 80 6.32 5.47 4.24
CA LYS A 80 5.78 6.26 3.12
C LYS A 80 6.12 5.63 1.77
N MET A 81 7.39 5.27 1.54
CA MET A 81 7.80 4.61 0.30
C MET A 81 7.13 3.25 0.09
N GLN A 82 6.94 2.46 1.16
CA GLN A 82 6.23 1.18 1.07
C GLN A 82 4.76 1.36 0.68
N ILE A 83 4.07 2.34 1.29
CA ILE A 83 2.67 2.65 0.99
C ILE A 83 2.54 3.16 -0.45
N LYS A 84 3.37 4.13 -0.86
CA LYS A 84 3.43 4.63 -2.25
C LYS A 84 3.60 3.49 -3.26
N SER A 85 4.53 2.57 -2.99
CA SER A 85 4.80 1.45 -3.89
C SER A 85 3.59 0.55 -4.07
N ILE A 86 2.78 0.31 -3.03
CA ILE A 86 1.58 -0.53 -3.14
C ILE A 86 0.46 0.23 -3.87
N LEU A 87 0.22 1.48 -3.48
CA LEU A 87 -0.83 2.31 -4.08
C LEU A 87 -0.62 2.56 -5.57
N SER A 88 0.64 2.71 -6.02
CA SER A 88 0.95 2.87 -7.44
C SER A 88 0.46 1.72 -8.33
N TRP A 89 0.19 0.55 -7.76
CA TRP A 89 -0.45 -0.57 -8.46
C TRP A 89 -1.95 -0.67 -8.14
N ALA A 90 -2.30 -0.58 -6.85
CA ALA A 90 -3.68 -0.74 -6.40
C ALA A 90 -4.64 0.27 -7.02
N ASP A 91 -4.20 1.52 -7.21
CA ASP A 91 -5.01 2.60 -7.80
C ASP A 91 -5.43 2.29 -9.25
N GLY A 92 -4.50 1.75 -10.05
CA GLY A 92 -4.77 1.39 -11.44
C GLY A 92 -5.63 0.14 -11.59
N LEU A 93 -5.50 -0.81 -10.65
CA LEU A 93 -6.21 -2.09 -10.66
C LEU A 93 -7.61 -2.03 -10.04
N LEU A 94 -7.85 -1.08 -9.14
CA LEU A 94 -9.15 -0.94 -8.48
C LEU A 94 -10.18 -0.36 -9.49
N PRO A 95 -11.27 -1.07 -9.80
CA PRO A 95 -12.27 -0.59 -10.76
C PRO A 95 -12.97 0.67 -10.23
N GLN A 96 -13.56 1.46 -11.12
CA GLN A 96 -14.42 2.58 -10.69
C GLN A 96 -15.60 2.05 -9.88
N GLY A 97 -15.90 2.65 -8.72
CA GLY A 97 -16.94 2.11 -7.83
C GLY A 97 -16.57 0.80 -7.13
N GLY A 98 -15.31 0.35 -7.28
CA GLY A 98 -14.86 -0.95 -6.84
C GLY A 98 -14.77 -1.12 -5.33
N VAL A 99 -14.45 -2.34 -4.91
CA VAL A 99 -14.23 -2.69 -3.50
C VAL A 99 -12.81 -3.19 -3.31
N ALA A 100 -12.10 -2.65 -2.31
CA ALA A 100 -10.80 -3.16 -1.88
C ALA A 100 -10.85 -3.59 -0.41
N VAL A 101 -10.06 -4.61 -0.06
CA VAL A 101 -9.93 -5.09 1.33
C VAL A 101 -8.46 -5.09 1.75
N ASP A 102 -8.10 -4.27 2.74
CA ASP A 102 -6.78 -4.19 3.35
C ASP A 102 -6.71 -5.15 4.55
N PHE A 103 -6.25 -6.37 4.30
CA PHE A 103 -6.06 -7.39 5.34
C PHE A 103 -4.80 -7.11 6.15
N CYS A 104 -4.93 -7.21 7.48
CA CYS A 104 -3.88 -6.80 8.43
C CYS A 104 -3.49 -5.33 8.27
N GLY A 105 -4.47 -4.47 7.97
CA GLY A 105 -4.26 -3.05 7.72
C GLY A 105 -3.76 -2.26 8.93
N GLY A 106 -3.71 -2.88 10.12
CA GLY A 106 -3.32 -2.23 11.35
C GLY A 106 -4.22 -1.04 11.65
N SER A 107 -3.61 0.12 11.92
CA SER A 107 -4.36 1.36 12.13
C SER A 107 -4.74 2.09 10.84
N GLY A 108 -4.75 1.40 9.69
CA GLY A 108 -5.25 1.95 8.42
C GLY A 108 -4.25 2.76 7.61
N HIS A 109 -2.94 2.51 7.75
CA HIS A 109 -1.91 3.30 7.03
C HIS A 109 -1.96 3.17 5.50
N LEU A 110 -2.48 2.06 4.98
CA LEU A 110 -2.64 1.84 3.54
C LEU A 110 -4.09 2.10 3.13
N GLY A 111 -5.04 1.39 3.75
CA GLY A 111 -6.46 1.51 3.42
C GLY A 111 -7.03 2.93 3.48
N LEU A 112 -6.71 3.73 4.51
CA LEU A 112 -7.24 5.10 4.62
C LEU A 112 -6.65 6.03 3.55
N VAL A 113 -5.39 5.84 3.18
CA VAL A 113 -4.77 6.59 2.08
C VAL A 113 -5.42 6.20 0.76
N LEU A 114 -5.64 4.90 0.51
CA LEU A 114 -6.34 4.45 -0.70
C LEU A 114 -7.77 5.02 -0.77
N ALA A 115 -8.50 5.04 0.36
CA ALA A 115 -9.84 5.61 0.43
C ALA A 115 -9.87 7.11 0.11
N THR A 116 -8.82 7.84 0.46
CA THR A 116 -8.69 9.27 0.13
C THR A 116 -8.44 9.47 -1.37
N LEU A 117 -7.61 8.62 -1.98
CA LEU A 117 -7.30 8.68 -3.42
C LEU A 117 -8.46 8.19 -4.29
N ARG A 118 -9.25 7.24 -3.78
CA ARG A 118 -10.35 6.57 -4.49
C ARG A 118 -11.66 6.78 -3.74
N SER A 119 -12.11 8.03 -3.72
CA SER A 119 -13.39 8.45 -3.12
C SER A 119 -14.61 7.81 -3.80
N ASP A 120 -14.44 7.27 -5.00
CA ASP A 120 -15.44 6.49 -5.71
C ASP A 120 -15.53 5.03 -5.23
N ALA A 121 -14.53 4.52 -4.50
CA ALA A 121 -14.43 3.11 -4.13
C ALA A 121 -14.73 2.85 -2.64
N THR A 122 -15.16 1.63 -2.33
CA THR A 122 -15.34 1.19 -0.94
C THR A 122 -14.10 0.45 -0.45
N ILE A 123 -13.51 0.92 0.64
CA ILE A 123 -12.29 0.32 1.21
C ILE A 123 -12.62 -0.27 2.59
N TYR A 124 -12.43 -1.59 2.73
CA TYR A 124 -12.53 -2.28 4.01
C TYR A 124 -11.15 -2.47 4.62
N ILE A 125 -11.01 -2.15 5.91
CA ILE A 125 -9.78 -2.40 6.66
C ILE A 125 -10.08 -3.52 7.66
N VAL A 126 -9.37 -4.64 7.52
CA VAL A 126 -9.55 -5.81 8.39
C VAL A 126 -8.31 -5.97 9.25
N GLU A 127 -8.49 -5.89 10.57
CA GLU A 127 -7.42 -6.03 11.54
C GLU A 127 -7.90 -6.89 12.72
N LYS A 128 -6.97 -7.69 13.27
CA LYS A 128 -7.25 -8.59 14.39
C LYS A 128 -7.20 -7.86 15.73
N LYS A 129 -6.27 -6.91 15.89
CA LYS A 129 -6.07 -6.19 17.14
C LYS A 129 -7.06 -5.04 17.27
N GLY A 130 -8.05 -5.17 18.15
CA GLY A 130 -9.07 -4.14 18.39
C GLY A 130 -8.51 -2.73 18.61
N ALA A 131 -7.45 -2.59 19.41
CA ALA A 131 -6.80 -1.29 19.63
C ALA A 131 -6.30 -0.60 18.34
N HIS A 132 -5.92 -1.37 17.31
CA HIS A 132 -5.55 -0.81 16.01
C HIS A 132 -6.79 -0.41 15.18
N CYS A 133 -7.88 -1.19 15.28
CA CYS A 133 -9.18 -0.82 14.71
C CYS A 133 -9.70 0.49 15.31
N ASP A 134 -9.60 0.66 16.63
CA ASP A 134 -10.04 1.87 17.32
C ASP A 134 -9.27 3.12 16.86
N ILE A 135 -7.98 2.97 16.58
CA ILE A 135 -7.16 4.06 16.00
C ILE A 135 -7.60 4.33 14.56
N ALA A 136 -7.84 3.30 13.76
CA ALA A 136 -8.27 3.45 12.37
C ALA A 136 -9.65 4.14 12.25
N GLN A 137 -10.59 3.85 13.16
CA GLN A 137 -11.93 4.43 13.16
C GLN A 137 -11.98 5.91 13.56
N LYS A 138 -10.96 6.39 14.27
CA LYS A 138 -10.86 7.78 14.75
C LYS A 138 -10.20 8.73 13.74
N ARG A 139 -9.61 8.19 12.68
CA ARG A 139 -8.87 8.89 11.63
C ARG A 139 -9.73 9.00 10.38
#